data_AF-A0A8C1ZLQ0-F1
#
_entry.id   AF-A0A8C1ZLQ0-F1
#
_cell.length_a   1.000
_cell.length_b   1.000
_cell.length_c   1.000
_cell.angle_alpha   90.00
_cell.angle_beta   90.00
_cell.angle_gamma   90.00
#
_symmetry.space_group_name_H-M   'P 1'
#
loop_
_entity.id
_entity.type
_entity.pdbx_description
1 polymer ?
#
loop_
_entity_poly.entity_id
_entity_poly.type
_entity_poly.pdbx_seq_one_letter_code
_entity_poly.pdbx_strand_id
1 'polypeptide(L)'
;MATSLGSNTYNRQNWEDSDFPILCQTCLGENPYIRMTKEKYGKECKICARPFTVFRWCPGVRMRFKKTEVCQTCSKMKNVCQTCLLDLEYGLPIQVRDTGMSIKDDIPRSDVNKEYYTQNMEREIQNSDSTRPVGMLGKAQNPSDMLLKLARATPYYKRNRPHICSFWVKGECKRGEECPYRHEKPTDPDDPLADQNIKDRYYGINDPVADKLLKRASSMPRLDPPEDKSITTLYIGGLGENVTDSELRNNFYQYGEIRAITLVQRQQCAFIQFATRQGAELAAEKTFNKLIINGCRLAVKWGRSQAAKETDVKDGFDEMGTGLEPVPGLPTTLPPPPALEEEAPANYFNLDPSSSPALMNISLPPPPGLPNPPPSGHICDPGPQNQS
;
A
#
# COMPACT_ATOMS: atom_id res chain seq x y z
N MET A 1 33.92 -23.73 -33.30
CA MET A 1 33.71 -22.72 -34.36
C MET A 1 32.28 -22.87 -34.87
N ALA A 2 31.39 -21.94 -34.56
CA ALA A 2 29.99 -21.96 -34.99
C ALA A 2 29.44 -20.52 -35.00
N THR A 3 29.98 -19.69 -35.89
CA THR A 3 29.56 -18.30 -36.07
C THR A 3 28.25 -18.24 -36.87
N SER A 4 27.12 -18.15 -36.17
CA SER A 4 25.82 -17.91 -36.80
C SER A 4 25.82 -16.55 -37.50
N LEU A 5 25.69 -16.55 -38.83
CA LEU A 5 25.78 -15.36 -39.69
C LEU A 5 24.53 -14.48 -39.58
N GLY A 6 24.41 -13.73 -38.48
CA GLY A 6 23.50 -12.59 -38.37
C GLY A 6 24.04 -11.41 -39.17
N SER A 7 23.61 -11.28 -40.43
CA SER A 7 24.14 -10.31 -41.39
C SER A 7 23.61 -8.88 -41.18
N ASN A 8 24.05 -8.20 -40.12
CA ASN A 8 23.85 -6.75 -39.99
C ASN A 8 25.06 -6.04 -39.36
N THR A 9 26.21 -6.09 -40.04
CA THR A 9 27.50 -5.61 -39.52
C THR A 9 27.79 -4.12 -39.81
N TYR A 10 26.77 -3.30 -40.05
CA TYR A 10 26.94 -1.99 -40.70
C TYR A 10 27.27 -0.80 -39.76
N ASN A 11 27.35 -0.99 -38.44
CA ASN A 11 27.82 0.05 -37.52
C ASN A 11 28.66 -0.53 -36.36
N ARG A 12 29.94 -0.84 -36.64
CA ARG A 12 30.91 -1.31 -35.62
C ARG A 12 31.51 -0.19 -34.76
N GLN A 13 31.26 1.09 -35.06
CA GLN A 13 31.93 2.22 -34.40
C GLN A 13 31.40 2.52 -32.98
N ASN A 14 30.20 2.05 -32.62
CA ASN A 14 29.61 2.29 -31.32
C ASN A 14 29.59 0.98 -30.49
N TRP A 15 30.72 0.61 -29.88
CA TRP A 15 30.75 -0.40 -28.82
C TRP A 15 30.80 0.29 -27.45
N GLU A 16 30.11 -0.27 -26.45
CA GLU A 16 30.04 0.35 -25.12
C GLU A 16 31.25 -0.07 -24.25
N ASP A 17 32.14 0.89 -24.01
CA ASP A 17 33.15 0.84 -22.95
C ASP A 17 32.71 1.80 -21.83
N SER A 18 32.44 1.25 -20.65
CA SER A 18 31.99 2.00 -19.46
C SER A 18 32.74 1.49 -18.25
N ASP A 19 33.08 2.36 -17.29
CA ASP A 19 33.94 1.98 -16.15
C ASP A 19 33.17 1.51 -14.90
N PHE A 20 31.87 1.81 -14.79
CA PHE A 20 31.03 1.34 -13.69
C PHE A 20 29.63 0.92 -14.17
N PRO A 21 29.01 -0.13 -13.59
CA PRO A 21 27.66 -0.58 -13.96
C PRO A 21 26.54 0.20 -13.23
N ILE A 22 25.40 0.37 -13.91
CA ILE A 22 24.20 1.00 -13.35
C ILE A 22 23.36 -0.07 -12.63
N LEU A 23 23.42 -0.09 -11.30
CA LEU A 23 22.86 -1.14 -10.44
C LEU A 23 22.04 -0.57 -9.28
N CYS A 24 20.99 -1.29 -8.87
CA CYS A 24 20.27 -1.02 -7.63
C CYS A 24 20.87 -1.78 -6.43
N GLN A 25 20.70 -1.26 -5.21
CA GLN A 25 21.30 -1.80 -3.98
C GLN A 25 21.01 -3.30 -3.76
N THR A 26 19.74 -3.72 -3.94
CA THR A 26 19.36 -5.15 -3.88
C THR A 26 20.17 -6.03 -4.83
N CYS A 27 20.60 -5.50 -5.98
CA CYS A 27 21.40 -6.26 -6.93
C CYS A 27 22.91 -6.19 -6.70
N LEU A 28 23.38 -5.08 -6.13
CA LEU A 28 24.78 -4.83 -5.82
C LEU A 28 25.25 -5.75 -4.69
N GLY A 29 24.59 -5.71 -3.53
CA GLY A 29 24.87 -6.59 -2.39
C GLY A 29 24.46 -6.00 -1.05
N GLU A 30 24.72 -6.76 0.02
CA GLU A 30 24.61 -6.28 1.41
C GLU A 30 25.95 -5.81 1.99
N ASN A 31 27.06 -6.24 1.37
CA ASN A 31 28.42 -5.86 1.75
C ASN A 31 28.83 -4.56 1.01
N PRO A 32 29.27 -3.49 1.71
CA PRO A 32 29.81 -2.29 1.07
C PRO A 32 31.08 -2.53 0.25
N TYR A 33 31.89 -3.53 0.61
CA TYR A 33 33.18 -3.82 -0.01
C TYR A 33 33.06 -4.92 -1.08
N ILE A 34 32.92 -4.51 -2.34
CA ILE A 34 32.61 -5.42 -3.45
C ILE A 34 33.80 -5.56 -4.39
N ARG A 35 34.13 -6.82 -4.71
CA ARG A 35 35.07 -7.18 -5.77
C ARG A 35 34.30 -7.50 -7.05
N MET A 36 34.60 -6.79 -8.13
CA MET A 36 34.00 -7.00 -9.44
C MET A 36 35.06 -7.11 -10.55
N THR A 37 34.77 -7.87 -11.59
CA THR A 37 35.60 -7.98 -12.80
C THR A 37 34.93 -7.23 -13.95
N LYS A 38 35.66 -6.32 -14.61
CA LYS A 38 35.26 -5.64 -15.86
C LYS A 38 35.77 -6.45 -17.06
N GLU A 39 34.86 -6.90 -17.92
CA GLU A 39 35.11 -7.66 -19.15
C GLU A 39 34.63 -6.83 -20.35
N LYS A 40 35.56 -6.12 -21.02
CA LYS A 40 35.22 -5.26 -22.16
C LYS A 40 34.62 -6.09 -23.30
N TYR A 41 33.45 -5.68 -23.78
CA TYR A 41 32.72 -6.31 -24.89
C TYR A 41 32.38 -7.81 -24.72
N GLY A 42 32.41 -8.33 -23.50
CA GLY A 42 32.30 -9.77 -23.24
C GLY A 42 31.00 -10.42 -23.72
N LYS A 43 29.88 -9.67 -23.78
CA LYS A 43 28.56 -10.17 -24.20
C LYS A 43 27.75 -9.12 -24.98
N GLU A 44 26.81 -9.63 -25.77
CA GLU A 44 25.71 -8.89 -26.38
C GLU A 44 24.63 -8.49 -25.35
N CYS A 45 24.10 -7.27 -25.47
CA CYS A 45 22.97 -6.77 -24.70
C CYS A 45 21.68 -7.51 -25.08
N LYS A 46 20.92 -8.03 -24.10
CA LYS A 46 19.72 -8.85 -24.36
C LYS A 46 18.51 -8.12 -24.97
N ILE A 47 18.62 -6.81 -25.19
CA ILE A 47 17.61 -5.99 -25.87
C ILE A 47 18.09 -5.57 -27.26
N CYS A 48 19.19 -4.80 -27.34
CA CYS A 48 19.69 -4.24 -28.60
C CYS A 48 20.72 -5.10 -29.34
N ALA A 49 21.05 -6.30 -28.84
CA ALA A 49 22.04 -7.25 -29.38
C ALA A 49 23.50 -6.73 -29.53
N ARG A 50 23.76 -5.45 -29.29
CA ARG A 50 25.09 -4.83 -29.43
C ARG A 50 26.03 -5.28 -28.29
N PRO A 51 27.34 -5.52 -28.55
CA PRO A 51 28.34 -5.81 -27.52
C PRO A 51 28.50 -4.68 -26.51
N PHE A 52 28.69 -5.04 -25.24
CA PHE A 52 28.85 -4.07 -24.15
C PHE A 52 29.77 -4.59 -23.04
N THR A 53 30.17 -3.72 -22.12
CA THR A 53 31.06 -4.05 -21.01
C THR A 53 30.31 -4.85 -19.93
N VAL A 54 30.76 -6.08 -19.72
CA VAL A 54 30.19 -6.97 -18.72
C VAL A 54 30.90 -6.78 -17.39
N PHE A 55 30.14 -6.44 -16.36
CA PHE A 55 30.60 -6.44 -14.98
C PHE A 55 30.10 -7.70 -14.31
N ARG A 56 30.94 -8.37 -13.51
CA ARG A 56 30.58 -9.57 -12.75
C ARG A 56 31.11 -9.52 -11.32
N TRP A 57 30.25 -9.76 -10.33
CA TRP A 57 30.56 -9.64 -8.91
C TRP A 57 29.82 -10.69 -8.07
N CYS A 58 30.18 -10.82 -6.79
CA CYS A 58 29.43 -11.62 -5.82
C CYS A 58 28.74 -10.69 -4.80
N PRO A 59 27.39 -10.69 -4.69
CA PRO A 59 26.66 -9.76 -3.80
C PRO A 59 26.77 -10.02 -2.29
N GLY A 60 27.28 -11.18 -1.87
CA GLY A 60 27.28 -11.60 -0.47
C GLY A 60 27.62 -13.10 -0.31
N VAL A 61 27.67 -13.57 0.93
CA VAL A 61 27.99 -14.97 1.24
C VAL A 61 26.84 -15.88 0.82
N ARG A 62 27.14 -17.04 0.22
CA ARG A 62 26.15 -17.99 -0.38
C ARG A 62 25.23 -17.38 -1.45
N MET A 63 25.57 -16.22 -2.01
CA MET A 63 24.87 -15.61 -3.15
C MET A 63 25.45 -16.13 -4.48
N ARG A 64 24.66 -16.04 -5.56
CA ARG A 64 25.17 -16.34 -6.91
C ARG A 64 26.03 -15.17 -7.41
N PHE A 65 27.05 -15.47 -8.21
CA PHE A 65 27.70 -14.45 -9.01
C PHE A 65 26.68 -13.80 -9.96
N LYS A 66 26.59 -12.48 -9.90
CA LYS A 66 25.71 -11.68 -10.76
C LYS A 66 26.55 -10.96 -11.81
N LYS A 67 25.90 -10.63 -12.92
CA LYS A 67 26.50 -9.88 -14.02
C LYS A 67 25.49 -8.91 -14.60
N THR A 68 25.97 -7.92 -15.34
CA THR A 68 25.12 -7.09 -16.21
C THR A 68 24.58 -7.91 -17.39
N GLU A 69 23.32 -7.67 -17.76
CA GLU A 69 22.61 -8.36 -18.85
C GLU A 69 22.21 -7.41 -20.01
N VAL A 70 22.25 -6.09 -19.76
CA VAL A 70 21.99 -5.03 -20.74
C VAL A 70 23.02 -3.90 -20.61
N CYS A 71 23.30 -3.21 -21.73
CA CYS A 71 24.21 -2.06 -21.78
C CYS A 71 23.69 -0.82 -21.04
N GLN A 72 24.58 0.14 -20.76
CA GLN A 72 24.23 1.42 -20.15
C GLN A 72 23.18 2.16 -20.98
N THR A 73 23.25 2.15 -22.32
CA THR A 73 22.26 2.82 -23.18
C THR A 73 20.84 2.33 -22.92
N CYS A 74 20.62 1.02 -22.87
CA CYS A 74 19.32 0.42 -22.55
C CYS A 74 18.89 0.66 -21.10
N SER A 75 19.85 0.77 -20.18
CA SER A 75 19.61 1.11 -18.77
C SER A 75 19.18 2.58 -18.59
N LYS A 76 19.89 3.53 -19.23
CA LYS A 76 19.61 4.98 -19.17
C LYS A 76 18.30 5.36 -19.85
N MET A 77 18.00 4.79 -21.04
CA MET A 77 16.72 5.02 -21.75
C MET A 77 15.48 4.68 -20.91
N LYS A 78 15.59 3.74 -19.96
CA LYS A 78 14.47 3.26 -19.13
C LYS A 78 14.69 3.42 -17.62
N ASN A 79 15.71 4.14 -17.16
CA ASN A 79 16.08 4.31 -15.73
C ASN A 79 16.11 2.98 -14.93
N VAL A 80 16.68 1.91 -15.48
CA VAL A 80 16.64 0.57 -14.86
C VAL A 80 18.01 -0.03 -14.54
N CYS A 81 18.06 -0.82 -13.46
CA CYS A 81 19.23 -1.63 -13.10
C CYS A 81 19.57 -2.67 -14.19
N GLN A 82 20.81 -2.66 -14.67
CA GLN A 82 21.34 -3.51 -15.75
C GLN A 82 21.23 -5.04 -15.53
N THR A 83 20.80 -5.50 -14.34
CA THR A 83 20.74 -6.92 -13.97
C THR A 83 19.35 -7.42 -13.60
N CYS A 84 18.46 -6.58 -13.05
CA CYS A 84 17.10 -7.01 -12.73
C CYS A 84 16.00 -6.37 -13.59
N LEU A 85 16.34 -5.36 -14.40
CA LEU A 85 15.41 -4.62 -15.24
C LEU A 85 14.22 -4.07 -14.43
N LEU A 86 14.53 -3.60 -13.22
CA LEU A 86 13.61 -2.84 -12.38
C LEU A 86 14.15 -1.42 -12.25
N ASP A 87 13.22 -0.50 -12.08
CA ASP A 87 13.49 0.92 -11.89
C ASP A 87 14.44 1.19 -10.70
N LEU A 88 15.26 2.23 -10.82
CA LEU A 88 16.30 2.58 -9.84
C LEU A 88 15.77 3.35 -8.62
N GLU A 89 14.62 4.01 -8.74
CA GLU A 89 14.02 4.88 -7.72
C GLU A 89 13.02 4.11 -6.84
N TYR A 90 12.05 3.43 -7.46
CA TYR A 90 10.99 2.67 -6.77
C TYR A 90 11.30 1.17 -6.62
N GLY A 91 12.24 0.64 -7.39
CA GLY A 91 12.56 -0.80 -7.40
C GLY A 91 11.47 -1.69 -8.03
N LEU A 92 10.58 -1.10 -8.85
CA LEU A 92 9.40 -1.74 -9.45
C LEU A 92 9.63 -2.18 -10.91
N PRO A 93 8.78 -3.08 -11.47
CA PRO A 93 8.80 -3.40 -12.89
C PRO A 93 8.43 -2.20 -13.77
N ILE A 94 9.00 -2.15 -14.98
CA ILE A 94 8.83 -1.03 -15.93
C ILE A 94 7.35 -0.78 -16.24
N GLN A 95 6.58 -1.83 -16.56
CA GLN A 95 5.13 -1.73 -16.82
C GLN A 95 4.36 -1.08 -15.65
N VAL A 96 4.72 -1.38 -14.40
CA VAL A 96 4.06 -0.79 -13.21
C VAL A 96 4.36 0.70 -13.13
N ARG A 97 5.63 1.08 -13.27
CA ARG A 97 6.06 2.48 -13.22
C ARG A 97 5.45 3.29 -14.36
N ASP A 98 5.60 2.81 -15.59
CA ASP A 98 5.17 3.54 -16.78
C ASP A 98 3.64 3.72 -16.79
N THR A 99 2.88 2.72 -16.31
CA THR A 99 1.44 2.86 -16.00
C THR A 99 1.19 3.93 -14.93
N GLY A 100 1.87 3.84 -13.78
CA GLY A 100 1.70 4.76 -12.64
C GLY A 100 2.12 6.22 -12.92
N MET A 101 2.93 6.45 -13.95
CA MET A 101 3.37 7.77 -14.43
C MET A 101 2.66 8.18 -15.74
N SER A 102 1.78 7.34 -16.30
CA SER A 102 1.12 7.51 -17.60
C SER A 102 2.09 7.75 -18.78
N ILE A 103 3.29 7.17 -18.72
CA ILE A 103 4.31 7.26 -19.77
C ILE A 103 4.06 6.18 -20.82
N LYS A 104 4.14 6.55 -22.10
CA LYS A 104 4.15 5.63 -23.24
C LYS A 104 5.41 5.88 -24.07
N ASP A 105 6.47 5.12 -23.79
CA ASP A 105 7.66 5.08 -24.66
C ASP A 105 7.50 3.95 -25.68
N ASP A 106 7.06 4.28 -26.89
CA ASP A 106 6.91 3.30 -27.99
C ASP A 106 8.26 2.95 -28.64
N ILE A 107 9.11 2.24 -27.88
CA ILE A 107 10.41 1.75 -28.37
C ILE A 107 10.17 0.69 -29.47
N PRO A 108 10.71 0.85 -30.69
CA PRO A 108 10.52 -0.12 -31.78
C PRO A 108 11.06 -1.52 -31.42
N ARG A 109 10.32 -2.55 -31.83
CA ARG A 109 10.68 -3.97 -31.57
C ARG A 109 11.32 -4.66 -32.78
N SER A 110 10.91 -4.31 -34.00
CA SER A 110 11.49 -4.80 -35.26
C SER A 110 12.97 -4.37 -35.37
N ASP A 111 13.85 -5.30 -35.73
CA ASP A 111 15.29 -5.20 -35.47
C ASP A 111 15.96 -3.93 -36.05
N VAL A 112 15.73 -3.61 -37.33
CA VAL A 112 16.31 -2.42 -37.98
C VAL A 112 15.86 -1.12 -37.29
N ASN A 113 14.57 -0.98 -36.99
CA ASN A 113 14.03 0.22 -36.34
C ASN A 113 14.51 0.35 -34.89
N LYS A 114 14.66 -0.78 -34.19
CA LYS A 114 15.22 -0.88 -32.83
C LYS A 114 16.69 -0.46 -32.80
N GLU A 115 17.49 -0.91 -33.78
CA GLU A 115 18.89 -0.53 -33.94
C GLU A 115 19.03 0.97 -34.23
N TYR A 116 18.26 1.49 -35.20
CA TYR A 116 18.21 2.92 -35.53
C TYR A 116 17.80 3.80 -34.34
N TYR A 117 16.74 3.40 -33.63
CA TYR A 117 16.29 4.09 -32.40
C TYR A 117 17.38 4.08 -31.33
N THR A 118 18.02 2.93 -31.09
CA THR A 118 19.11 2.80 -30.11
C THR A 118 20.31 3.67 -30.49
N GLN A 119 20.68 3.76 -31.77
CA GLN A 119 21.79 4.61 -32.25
C GLN A 119 21.48 6.11 -32.13
N ASN A 120 20.22 6.51 -32.32
CA ASN A 120 19.78 7.89 -32.09
C ASN A 120 19.78 8.26 -30.60
N MET A 121 19.19 7.42 -29.75
CA MET A 121 19.17 7.61 -28.30
C MET A 121 20.57 7.59 -27.68
N GLU A 122 21.48 6.75 -28.20
CA GLU A 122 22.89 6.74 -27.77
C GLU A 122 23.60 8.06 -28.07
N ARG A 123 23.40 8.63 -29.26
CA ARG A 123 23.93 9.93 -29.64
C ARG A 123 23.32 11.06 -28.81
N GLU A 124 22.03 10.97 -28.49
CA GLU A 124 21.38 11.91 -27.56
C GLU A 124 21.96 11.80 -26.14
N ILE A 125 22.16 10.58 -25.64
CA ILE A 125 22.80 10.31 -24.33
C ILE A 125 24.25 10.84 -24.27
N GLN A 126 25.01 10.72 -25.37
CA GLN A 126 26.38 11.25 -25.48
C GLN A 126 26.41 12.79 -25.52
N ASN A 127 25.40 13.42 -26.12
CA ASN A 127 25.27 14.88 -26.19
C ASN A 127 24.64 15.49 -24.91
N SER A 128 23.94 14.69 -24.11
CA SER A 128 23.27 15.09 -22.87
C SER A 128 24.20 15.03 -21.64
N ASP A 129 23.81 15.70 -20.55
CA ASP A 129 24.33 15.36 -19.23
C ASP A 129 23.98 13.90 -18.91
N SER A 130 25.03 13.06 -18.92
CA SER A 130 24.94 11.60 -18.74
C SER A 130 24.40 11.14 -17.37
N THR A 131 24.09 12.09 -16.47
CA THR A 131 23.53 11.87 -15.13
C THR A 131 22.01 11.63 -15.14
N ARG A 132 21.26 12.11 -16.14
CA ARG A 132 19.78 12.05 -16.16
C ARG A 132 19.24 11.02 -17.18
N PRO A 133 18.07 10.40 -16.94
CA PRO A 133 17.41 9.58 -17.96
C PRO A 133 16.95 10.47 -19.13
N VAL A 134 17.13 9.98 -20.35
CA VAL A 134 16.86 10.69 -21.61
C VAL A 134 15.50 10.28 -22.18
N GLY A 135 14.91 11.08 -23.07
CA GLY A 135 13.59 10.81 -23.64
C GLY A 135 12.41 11.32 -22.78
N MET A 136 11.24 10.69 -22.89
CA MET A 136 10.03 11.13 -22.17
C MET A 136 10.13 10.88 -20.66
N LEU A 137 10.80 9.81 -20.25
CA LEU A 137 11.04 9.48 -18.84
C LEU A 137 11.82 10.58 -18.08
N GLY A 138 12.73 11.29 -18.76
CA GLY A 138 13.43 12.45 -18.19
C GLY A 138 12.55 13.69 -17.98
N LYS A 139 11.41 13.78 -18.67
CA LYS A 139 10.45 14.90 -18.60
C LYS A 139 9.35 14.65 -17.58
N ALA A 140 8.99 13.39 -17.35
CA ALA A 140 7.97 12.97 -16.40
C ALA A 140 8.52 12.87 -14.96
N GLN A 141 8.86 13.99 -14.32
CA GLN A 141 9.43 14.00 -12.97
C GLN A 141 8.40 13.96 -11.80
N ASN A 142 7.10 13.78 -12.09
CA ASN A 142 6.06 13.80 -11.05
C ASN A 142 6.04 12.46 -10.26
N PRO A 143 6.38 12.44 -8.95
CA PRO A 143 6.42 11.20 -8.19
C PRO A 143 5.00 10.66 -7.95
N SER A 144 4.73 9.46 -8.44
CA SER A 144 3.40 8.85 -8.37
C SER A 144 3.19 8.14 -7.03
N ASP A 145 2.15 8.54 -6.31
CA ASP A 145 1.81 7.99 -4.99
C ASP A 145 1.56 6.48 -5.00
N MET A 146 0.94 5.98 -6.07
CA MET A 146 0.72 4.55 -6.29
C MET A 146 2.05 3.79 -6.34
N LEU A 147 3.09 4.36 -6.94
CA LEU A 147 4.41 3.74 -7.01
C LEU A 147 5.12 3.78 -5.66
N LEU A 148 5.02 4.91 -4.94
CA LEU A 148 5.58 5.02 -3.59
C LEU A 148 4.94 4.02 -2.61
N LYS A 149 3.62 3.78 -2.72
CA LYS A 149 2.87 2.78 -1.94
C LYS A 149 3.16 1.32 -2.35
N LEU A 150 3.60 1.08 -3.58
CA LEU A 150 4.02 -0.26 -4.06
C LEU A 150 5.51 -0.56 -3.82
N ALA A 151 6.34 0.48 -3.68
CA ALA A 151 7.78 0.37 -3.52
C ALA A 151 8.17 -0.43 -2.26
N ARG A 152 9.32 -1.11 -2.33
CA ARG A 152 9.82 -1.92 -1.21
C ARG A 152 10.85 -1.17 -0.40
N ALA A 153 10.51 -0.82 0.84
CA ALA A 153 11.43 -0.19 1.78
C ALA A 153 12.68 -1.05 2.11
N THR A 154 12.58 -2.38 2.02
CA THR A 154 13.68 -3.30 2.38
C THR A 154 14.24 -4.07 1.17
N PRO A 155 15.57 -4.23 1.03
CA PRO A 155 16.19 -5.00 -0.05
C PRO A 155 15.73 -6.46 -0.15
N TYR A 156 15.49 -6.96 -1.37
CA TYR A 156 15.01 -8.33 -1.59
C TYR A 156 16.11 -9.30 -2.01
N TYR A 157 17.06 -9.56 -1.10
CA TYR A 157 18.23 -10.42 -1.38
C TYR A 157 17.91 -11.87 -1.75
N LYS A 158 16.66 -12.36 -1.55
CA LYS A 158 16.21 -13.65 -2.11
C LYS A 158 16.41 -13.73 -3.64
N ARG A 159 16.44 -12.60 -4.37
CA ARG A 159 16.79 -12.52 -5.82
C ARG A 159 18.25 -12.88 -6.12
N ASN A 160 19.16 -12.71 -5.17
CA ASN A 160 20.60 -12.95 -5.35
C ASN A 160 21.01 -14.40 -5.06
N ARG A 161 20.08 -15.23 -4.60
CA ARG A 161 20.32 -16.65 -4.33
C ARG A 161 20.67 -17.43 -5.62
N PRO A 162 21.42 -18.54 -5.50
CA PRO A 162 21.62 -19.50 -6.59
C PRO A 162 20.32 -20.00 -7.22
N HIS A 163 20.44 -20.55 -8.42
CA HIS A 163 19.36 -21.33 -9.04
C HIS A 163 19.21 -22.68 -8.31
N ILE A 164 18.08 -23.35 -8.51
CA ILE A 164 17.86 -24.73 -8.05
C ILE A 164 18.83 -25.66 -8.80
N CYS A 165 19.36 -26.67 -8.11
CA CYS A 165 20.19 -27.69 -8.74
C CYS A 165 19.35 -28.65 -9.59
N SER A 166 19.50 -28.61 -10.91
CA SER A 166 18.78 -29.51 -11.83
C SER A 166 19.06 -30.99 -11.56
N PHE A 167 20.28 -31.34 -11.14
CA PHE A 167 20.62 -32.71 -10.74
C PHE A 167 19.94 -33.13 -9.43
N TRP A 168 19.69 -32.20 -8.50
CA TRP A 168 18.97 -32.52 -7.25
C TRP A 168 17.48 -32.75 -7.52
N VAL A 169 16.86 -31.99 -8.42
CA VAL A 169 15.47 -32.21 -8.85
C VAL A 169 15.30 -33.59 -9.51
N LYS A 170 16.36 -34.15 -10.10
CA LYS A 170 16.41 -35.53 -10.63
C LYS A 170 16.80 -36.61 -9.59
N GLY A 171 17.21 -36.23 -8.39
CA GLY A 171 17.79 -37.15 -7.39
C GLY A 171 19.26 -37.54 -7.62
N GLU A 172 19.92 -37.01 -8.64
CA GLU A 172 21.27 -37.40 -9.10
C GLU A 172 22.41 -36.53 -8.54
N CYS A 173 22.16 -35.66 -7.55
CA CYS A 173 23.14 -34.67 -7.09
C CYS A 173 24.25 -35.27 -6.21
N LYS A 174 25.29 -35.81 -6.86
CA LYS A 174 26.51 -36.37 -6.22
C LYS A 174 27.37 -35.36 -5.43
N ARG A 175 26.97 -34.08 -5.34
CA ARG A 175 27.72 -33.01 -4.64
C ARG A 175 27.29 -32.76 -3.19
N GLY A 176 26.21 -33.38 -2.72
CA GLY A 176 25.74 -33.23 -1.33
C GLY A 176 25.61 -31.75 -0.90
N GLU A 177 26.07 -31.47 0.32
CA GLU A 177 26.15 -30.15 0.94
C GLU A 177 27.17 -29.19 0.31
N GLU A 178 28.13 -29.69 -0.49
CA GLU A 178 29.11 -28.88 -1.22
C GLU A 178 28.52 -28.24 -2.49
N CYS A 179 27.29 -28.59 -2.86
CA CYS A 179 26.60 -28.05 -4.03
C CYS A 179 26.34 -26.52 -3.91
N PRO A 180 26.88 -25.66 -4.80
CA PRO A 180 26.62 -24.22 -4.77
C PRO A 180 25.23 -23.81 -5.28
N TYR A 181 24.42 -24.78 -5.71
CA TYR A 181 23.05 -24.61 -6.19
C TYR A 181 22.06 -25.09 -5.12
N ARG A 182 20.84 -24.56 -5.13
CA ARG A 182 19.88 -24.84 -4.05
C ARG A 182 19.23 -26.21 -4.20
N HIS A 183 19.09 -26.89 -3.07
CA HIS A 183 18.37 -28.15 -2.92
C HIS A 183 16.98 -27.85 -2.34
N GLU A 184 16.10 -27.32 -3.19
CA GLU A 184 14.72 -26.95 -2.87
C GLU A 184 13.84 -27.18 -4.10
N LYS A 185 12.52 -27.31 -3.92
CA LYS A 185 11.58 -27.42 -5.03
C LYS A 185 11.64 -26.16 -5.92
N PRO A 186 11.68 -26.29 -7.26
CA PRO A 186 11.42 -25.17 -8.17
C PRO A 186 10.03 -24.57 -7.94
N THR A 187 9.78 -23.39 -8.53
CA THR A 187 8.41 -22.94 -8.80
C THR A 187 7.76 -23.89 -9.80
N ASP A 188 6.49 -24.23 -9.60
CA ASP A 188 5.72 -25.04 -10.54
C ASP A 188 5.55 -24.31 -11.89
N PRO A 189 5.59 -25.01 -13.03
CA PRO A 189 5.52 -24.39 -14.36
C PRO A 189 4.15 -23.75 -14.65
N ASP A 190 3.10 -24.19 -13.95
CA ASP A 190 1.73 -23.69 -14.09
C ASP A 190 1.47 -22.37 -13.32
N ASP A 191 2.43 -21.88 -12.52
CA ASP A 191 2.35 -20.51 -11.98
C ASP A 191 2.63 -19.52 -13.13
N PRO A 192 1.69 -18.62 -13.52
CA PRO A 192 1.94 -17.61 -14.55
C PRO A 192 3.10 -16.66 -14.20
N LEU A 193 3.62 -16.69 -12.97
CA LEU A 193 4.84 -15.98 -12.57
C LEU A 193 6.15 -16.67 -13.02
N ALA A 194 6.11 -17.92 -13.52
CA ALA A 194 7.29 -18.69 -13.90
C ALA A 194 7.92 -18.20 -15.22
N ASP A 195 7.11 -17.98 -16.26
CA ASP A 195 7.56 -17.51 -17.57
C ASP A 195 7.87 -16.00 -17.53
N GLN A 196 9.16 -15.67 -17.45
CA GLN A 196 9.66 -14.29 -17.39
C GLN A 196 10.68 -14.01 -18.50
N ASN A 197 10.18 -13.77 -19.72
CA ASN A 197 11.01 -13.31 -20.83
C ASN A 197 11.66 -11.95 -20.52
N ILE A 198 12.97 -11.86 -20.76
CA ILE A 198 13.77 -10.66 -20.48
C ILE A 198 13.39 -9.46 -21.37
N LYS A 199 12.86 -9.70 -22.58
CA LYS A 199 12.40 -8.64 -23.50
C LYS A 199 11.07 -8.04 -23.03
N ASP A 200 10.10 -8.88 -22.72
CA ASP A 200 8.74 -8.46 -22.37
C ASP A 200 8.75 -7.64 -21.06
N ARG A 201 9.55 -8.10 -20.09
CA ARG A 201 9.87 -7.36 -18.85
C ARG A 201 10.66 -6.05 -19.05
N TYR A 202 11.34 -5.86 -20.18
CA TYR A 202 12.05 -4.62 -20.52
C TYR A 202 11.13 -3.61 -21.22
N TYR A 203 10.37 -4.07 -22.20
CA TYR A 203 9.44 -3.21 -22.94
C TYR A 203 8.18 -2.87 -22.13
N GLY A 204 7.86 -3.64 -21.08
CA GLY A 204 6.72 -3.39 -20.20
C GLY A 204 5.40 -3.95 -20.75
N ILE A 205 5.45 -5.10 -21.43
CA ILE A 205 4.28 -5.81 -21.95
C ILE A 205 4.21 -7.17 -21.27
N ASN A 206 3.04 -7.57 -20.78
CA ASN A 206 2.75 -8.89 -20.23
C ASN A 206 3.77 -9.36 -19.17
N ASP A 207 4.25 -8.48 -18.27
CA ASP A 207 5.04 -8.92 -17.11
C ASP A 207 4.09 -9.42 -16.00
N PRO A 208 4.02 -10.74 -15.71
CA PRO A 208 3.11 -11.28 -14.70
C PRO A 208 3.43 -10.78 -13.28
N VAL A 209 4.66 -10.31 -13.04
CA VAL A 209 5.03 -9.61 -11.80
C VAL A 209 4.37 -8.24 -11.76
N ALA A 210 4.31 -7.53 -12.90
CA ALA A 210 3.68 -6.22 -13.00
C ALA A 210 2.16 -6.31 -12.85
N ASP A 211 1.49 -7.23 -13.55
CA ASP A 211 0.04 -7.40 -13.47
C ASP A 211 -0.41 -7.74 -12.04
N LYS A 212 0.36 -8.58 -11.32
CA LYS A 212 0.14 -8.92 -9.91
C LYS A 212 0.35 -7.73 -8.96
N LEU A 213 1.17 -6.74 -9.34
CA LEU A 213 1.37 -5.48 -8.63
C LEU A 213 0.28 -4.44 -8.96
N LEU A 214 -0.14 -4.35 -10.22
CA LEU A 214 -1.23 -3.49 -10.67
C LEU A 214 -2.56 -3.94 -10.06
N LYS A 215 -2.85 -5.25 -10.05
CA LYS A 215 -4.03 -5.82 -9.37
C LYS A 215 -4.04 -5.55 -7.86
N ARG A 216 -2.86 -5.49 -7.23
CA ARG A 216 -2.71 -5.07 -5.82
C ARG A 216 -2.95 -3.56 -5.65
N ALA A 217 -2.55 -2.73 -6.61
CA ALA A 217 -2.79 -1.29 -6.57
C ALA A 217 -4.28 -0.97 -6.72
N SER A 218 -4.98 -1.62 -7.64
CA SER A 218 -6.44 -1.48 -7.79
C SER A 218 -7.22 -1.99 -6.57
N SER A 219 -6.64 -2.91 -5.78
CA SER A 219 -7.22 -3.37 -4.52
C SER A 219 -6.72 -2.59 -3.29
N MET A 220 -5.95 -1.50 -3.45
CA MET A 220 -5.66 -0.61 -2.33
C MET A 220 -6.92 0.22 -2.00
N PRO A 221 -7.17 0.53 -0.72
CA PRO A 221 -8.23 1.47 -0.38
C PRO A 221 -7.96 2.84 -1.02
N ARG A 222 -8.96 3.35 -1.72
CA ARG A 222 -9.06 4.73 -2.21
C ARG A 222 -10.30 5.39 -1.61
N LEU A 223 -10.38 6.72 -1.65
CA LEU A 223 -11.66 7.42 -1.46
C LEU A 223 -12.30 7.59 -2.83
N ASP A 224 -13.28 6.75 -3.14
CA ASP A 224 -14.23 7.05 -4.20
C ASP A 224 -15.00 8.33 -3.84
N PRO A 225 -15.22 9.27 -4.79
CA PRO A 225 -15.92 10.51 -4.50
C PRO A 225 -17.43 10.28 -4.32
N PRO A 226 -18.14 11.13 -3.56
CA PRO A 226 -19.56 10.97 -3.31
C PRO A 226 -20.38 11.18 -4.60
N GLU A 227 -21.43 10.38 -4.73
CA GLU A 227 -22.46 10.50 -5.77
C GLU A 227 -23.17 11.87 -5.64
N ASP A 228 -23.53 12.24 -4.42
CA ASP A 228 -24.07 13.56 -4.05
C ASP A 228 -23.06 14.68 -4.36
N LYS A 229 -23.39 15.49 -5.37
CA LYS A 229 -22.52 16.59 -5.85
C LYS A 229 -22.45 17.80 -4.92
N SER A 230 -23.31 17.84 -3.91
CA SER A 230 -23.38 18.87 -2.86
C SER A 230 -22.39 18.62 -1.70
N ILE A 231 -21.87 17.40 -1.53
CA ILE A 231 -20.98 17.07 -0.41
C ILE A 231 -19.57 17.63 -0.67
N THR A 232 -19.28 18.78 -0.07
CA THR A 232 -17.92 19.36 0.02
C THR A 232 -17.28 19.18 1.40
N THR A 233 -17.88 18.35 2.26
CA THR A 233 -17.46 18.12 3.65
C THR A 233 -16.61 16.85 3.77
N LEU A 234 -15.40 16.99 4.32
CA LEU A 234 -14.55 15.87 4.73
C LEU A 234 -14.69 15.61 6.23
N TYR A 235 -14.83 14.34 6.60
CA TYR A 235 -14.68 13.84 7.96
C TYR A 235 -13.22 13.48 8.21
N ILE A 236 -12.68 13.88 9.35
CA ILE A 236 -11.33 13.54 9.80
C ILE A 236 -11.46 12.91 11.19
N GLY A 237 -11.13 11.63 11.33
CA GLY A 237 -11.11 10.94 12.63
C GLY A 237 -9.70 10.63 13.12
N GLY A 238 -9.56 10.39 14.43
CA GLY A 238 -8.28 10.06 15.06
C GLY A 238 -7.42 11.28 15.39
N LEU A 239 -8.05 12.44 15.61
CA LEU A 239 -7.37 13.63 16.10
C LEU A 239 -6.87 13.37 17.53
N GLY A 240 -5.57 13.52 17.76
CA GLY A 240 -5.05 13.63 19.12
C GLY A 240 -5.59 14.89 19.81
N GLU A 241 -5.69 14.85 21.15
CA GLU A 241 -6.23 15.95 21.96
C GLU A 241 -5.45 17.26 21.80
N ASN A 242 -4.19 17.16 21.37
CA ASN A 242 -3.29 18.28 21.08
C ASN A 242 -3.49 18.93 19.70
N VAL A 243 -4.38 18.41 18.83
CA VAL A 243 -4.56 18.95 17.47
C VAL A 243 -5.54 20.13 17.48
N THR A 244 -5.09 21.27 16.96
CA THR A 244 -5.82 22.54 16.93
C THR A 244 -6.48 22.84 15.58
N ASP A 245 -7.51 23.68 15.59
CA ASP A 245 -8.17 24.17 14.37
C ASP A 245 -7.18 24.85 13.41
N SER A 246 -6.28 25.68 13.96
CA SER A 246 -5.23 26.37 13.22
C SER A 246 -4.31 25.41 12.45
N GLU A 247 -3.95 24.27 13.03
CA GLU A 247 -3.11 23.26 12.35
C GLU A 247 -3.87 22.58 11.21
N LEU A 248 -5.14 22.25 11.41
CA LEU A 248 -6.00 21.72 10.35
C LEU A 248 -6.13 22.75 9.21
N ARG A 249 -6.47 23.99 9.53
CA ARG A 249 -6.57 25.08 8.54
C ARG A 249 -5.27 25.28 7.75
N ASN A 250 -4.12 25.25 8.43
CA ASN A 250 -2.80 25.38 7.80
C ASN A 250 -2.41 24.17 6.93
N ASN A 251 -2.90 22.96 7.24
CA ASN A 251 -2.67 21.78 6.39
C ASN A 251 -3.62 21.70 5.18
N PHE A 252 -4.85 22.23 5.31
CA PHE A 252 -5.89 22.06 4.30
C PHE A 252 -6.07 23.25 3.34
N TYR A 253 -5.62 24.48 3.67
CA TYR A 253 -5.79 25.64 2.79
C TYR A 253 -5.16 25.45 1.39
N GLN A 254 -4.08 24.68 1.28
CA GLN A 254 -3.36 24.43 0.03
C GLN A 254 -4.17 23.64 -1.02
N TYR A 255 -5.29 23.04 -0.62
CA TYR A 255 -6.18 22.30 -1.53
C TYR A 255 -7.38 23.12 -2.01
N GLY A 256 -7.72 24.23 -1.31
CA GLY A 256 -8.84 25.08 -1.67
C GLY A 256 -9.37 25.92 -0.51
N GLU A 257 -10.30 26.81 -0.82
CA GLU A 257 -10.98 27.67 0.16
C GLU A 257 -11.87 26.86 1.11
N ILE A 258 -11.68 27.06 2.41
CA ILE A 258 -12.41 26.40 3.50
C ILE A 258 -13.53 27.33 3.96
N ARG A 259 -14.78 26.87 3.92
CA ARG A 259 -15.97 27.60 4.43
C ARG A 259 -16.08 27.53 5.95
N ALA A 260 -15.90 26.35 6.50
CA ALA A 260 -16.06 26.08 7.93
C ALA A 260 -15.22 24.87 8.35
N ILE A 261 -14.78 24.89 9.61
CA ILE A 261 -14.24 23.74 10.32
C ILE A 261 -15.08 23.55 11.58
N THR A 262 -15.41 22.30 11.92
CA THR A 262 -16.16 21.96 13.13
C THR A 262 -15.45 20.81 13.83
N LEU A 263 -14.77 21.12 14.94
CA LEU A 263 -13.93 20.19 15.69
C LEU A 263 -14.71 19.65 16.90
N VAL A 264 -14.86 18.33 16.98
CA VAL A 264 -15.65 17.61 18.01
C VAL A 264 -14.69 16.79 18.88
N GLN A 265 -14.06 17.46 19.86
CA GLN A 265 -13.05 16.86 20.74
C GLN A 265 -13.54 15.57 21.41
N ARG A 266 -14.80 15.51 21.87
CA ARG A 266 -15.43 14.33 22.50
C ARG A 266 -15.44 13.07 21.62
N GLN A 267 -15.28 13.20 20.31
CA GLN A 267 -15.24 12.08 19.35
C GLN A 267 -13.90 12.01 18.60
N GLN A 268 -12.90 12.82 18.99
CA GLN A 268 -11.60 12.94 18.34
C GLN A 268 -11.71 13.07 16.81
N CYS A 269 -12.68 13.89 16.36
CA CYS A 269 -12.99 14.08 14.95
C CYS A 269 -13.27 15.54 14.60
N ALA A 270 -13.10 15.88 13.32
CA ALA A 270 -13.46 17.18 12.76
C ALA A 270 -14.14 17.03 11.41
N PHE A 271 -14.95 18.03 11.07
CA PHE A 271 -15.58 18.19 9.77
C PHE A 271 -15.02 19.46 9.11
N ILE A 272 -14.43 19.33 7.92
CA ILE A 272 -13.95 20.47 7.12
C ILE A 272 -14.84 20.60 5.89
N GLN A 273 -15.49 21.75 5.73
CA GLN A 273 -16.32 22.05 4.57
C GLN A 273 -15.57 22.98 3.60
N PHE A 274 -15.38 22.55 2.36
CA PHE A 274 -14.79 23.38 1.30
C PHE A 274 -15.84 24.22 0.56
N ALA A 275 -15.39 25.34 -0.03
CA ALA A 275 -16.20 26.16 -0.91
C ALA A 275 -16.45 25.49 -2.28
N THR A 276 -15.53 24.64 -2.75
CA THR A 276 -15.61 23.95 -4.04
C THR A 276 -15.50 22.43 -3.89
N ARG A 277 -16.22 21.67 -4.73
CA ARG A 277 -16.10 20.21 -4.80
C ARG A 277 -14.69 19.78 -5.20
N GLN A 278 -14.09 20.47 -6.18
CA GLN A 278 -12.73 20.19 -6.65
C GLN A 278 -11.68 20.29 -5.53
N GLY A 279 -11.81 21.28 -4.63
CA GLY A 279 -10.94 21.41 -3.47
C GLY A 279 -11.12 20.28 -2.45
N ALA A 280 -12.36 19.84 -2.21
CA ALA A 280 -12.65 18.69 -1.36
C ALA A 280 -12.12 17.37 -1.94
N GLU A 281 -12.27 17.15 -3.25
CA GLU A 281 -11.76 15.96 -3.95
C GLU A 281 -10.23 15.93 -3.94
N LEU A 282 -9.58 17.05 -4.27
CA LEU A 282 -8.12 17.17 -4.21
C LEU A 282 -7.59 16.98 -2.78
N ALA A 283 -8.25 17.58 -1.77
CA ALA A 283 -7.90 17.37 -0.37
C ALA A 283 -8.04 15.90 0.03
N ALA A 284 -9.15 15.24 -0.33
CA ALA A 284 -9.38 13.82 -0.05
C ALA A 284 -8.29 12.93 -0.66
N GLU A 285 -8.00 13.06 -1.97
CA GLU A 285 -6.95 12.28 -2.64
C GLU A 285 -5.56 12.47 -2.02
N LYS A 286 -5.18 13.72 -1.69
CA LYS A 286 -3.84 14.04 -1.20
C LYS A 286 -3.64 13.67 0.28
N THR A 287 -4.68 13.69 1.10
CA THR A 287 -4.60 13.43 2.54
C THR A 287 -4.93 11.98 2.93
N PHE A 288 -5.69 11.25 2.11
CA PHE A 288 -6.15 9.90 2.45
C PHE A 288 -5.00 8.90 2.67
N ASN A 289 -5.03 8.24 3.83
CA ASN A 289 -3.99 7.34 4.33
C ASN A 289 -2.58 7.98 4.46
N LYS A 290 -2.45 9.30 4.30
CA LYS A 290 -1.18 10.06 4.30
C LYS A 290 -1.04 11.03 5.44
N LEU A 291 -2.13 11.69 5.82
CA LEU A 291 -2.08 12.81 6.75
C LEU A 291 -1.65 12.34 8.15
N ILE A 292 -0.53 12.89 8.62
CA ILE A 292 0.00 12.71 9.96
C ILE A 292 0.23 14.10 10.53
N ILE A 293 -0.48 14.45 11.61
CA ILE A 293 -0.33 15.72 12.33
C ILE A 293 0.06 15.38 13.77
N ASN A 294 1.12 16.02 14.28
CA ASN A 294 1.64 15.82 15.64
C ASN A 294 1.89 14.35 16.00
N GLY A 295 2.32 13.55 15.02
CA GLY A 295 2.54 12.10 15.15
C GLY A 295 1.29 11.24 15.00
N CYS A 296 0.09 11.80 15.14
CA CYS A 296 -1.19 11.11 14.97
C CYS A 296 -1.55 10.95 13.49
N ARG A 297 -1.81 9.71 13.05
CA ARG A 297 -2.25 9.42 11.68
C ARG A 297 -3.77 9.62 11.56
N LEU A 298 -4.20 10.55 10.72
CA LEU A 298 -5.59 10.96 10.61
C LEU A 298 -6.36 10.14 9.55
N ALA A 299 -7.57 9.70 9.91
CA ALA A 299 -8.44 8.89 9.08
C ALA A 299 -9.47 9.77 8.35
N VAL A 300 -9.12 10.19 7.13
CA VAL A 300 -10.00 11.01 6.27
C VAL A 300 -11.07 10.14 5.59
N LYS A 301 -12.32 10.61 5.59
CA LYS A 301 -13.48 10.02 4.90
C LYS A 301 -14.35 11.15 4.33
N TRP A 302 -15.25 10.83 3.42
CA TRP A 302 -16.32 11.76 3.03
C TRP A 302 -17.33 11.94 4.16
N GLY A 303 -17.74 13.18 4.42
CA GLY A 303 -18.83 13.49 5.34
C GLY A 303 -20.18 13.05 4.78
N ARG A 304 -21.16 12.79 5.66
CA ARG A 304 -22.55 12.51 5.27
C ARG A 304 -23.41 13.76 5.42
N SER A 305 -24.32 13.98 4.48
CA SER A 305 -25.29 15.08 4.47
C SER A 305 -26.13 15.07 5.76
N GLN A 306 -26.17 16.18 6.53
CA GLN A 306 -26.95 16.21 7.78
C GLN A 306 -28.46 16.05 7.54
N ALA A 307 -28.98 16.49 6.38
CA ALA A 307 -30.36 16.27 5.97
C ALA A 307 -30.77 14.78 5.90
N ALA A 308 -29.81 13.86 5.75
CA ALA A 308 -30.05 12.41 5.77
C ALA A 308 -30.14 11.84 7.21
N LYS A 309 -30.23 12.69 8.24
CA LYS A 309 -30.29 12.30 9.65
C LYS A 309 -31.58 12.73 10.37
N GLU A 310 -32.46 13.47 9.70
CA GLU A 310 -33.75 13.93 10.25
C GLU A 310 -34.93 13.05 9.81
N THR A 311 -34.71 12.08 8.92
CA THR A 311 -35.72 11.16 8.35
C THR A 311 -35.68 9.75 8.91
N ASP A 312 -34.75 9.44 9.82
CA ASP A 312 -34.50 8.09 10.37
C ASP A 312 -34.83 7.99 11.88
N VAL A 313 -35.81 8.78 12.35
CA VAL A 313 -36.26 8.79 13.76
C VAL A 313 -37.79 8.84 13.85
N LYS A 314 -38.45 7.74 13.45
CA LYS A 314 -39.76 7.25 13.92
C LYS A 314 -40.19 6.01 13.14
N ASP A 315 -39.88 4.83 13.67
CA ASP A 315 -40.91 3.88 14.12
C ASP A 315 -40.27 2.83 15.05
N GLY A 316 -41.09 2.02 15.74
CA GLY A 316 -40.63 0.87 16.55
C GLY A 316 -39.81 1.18 17.81
N PHE A 317 -40.48 1.30 18.96
CA PHE A 317 -39.88 0.93 20.25
C PHE A 317 -40.22 -0.55 20.48
N ASP A 318 -39.21 -1.42 20.53
CA ASP A 318 -39.39 -2.77 21.10
C ASP A 318 -38.05 -3.41 21.57
N GLU A 319 -38.18 -4.54 22.25
CA GLU A 319 -37.24 -5.02 23.27
C GLU A 319 -35.84 -5.55 22.83
N MET A 320 -34.93 -5.51 23.79
CA MET A 320 -33.52 -5.93 23.75
C MET A 320 -33.32 -7.42 23.38
N GLY A 321 -32.68 -7.70 22.24
CA GLY A 321 -32.29 -9.07 21.85
C GLY A 321 -31.03 -9.15 20.96
N THR A 322 -29.98 -9.81 21.45
CA THR A 322 -28.73 -10.02 20.69
C THR A 322 -28.83 -11.22 19.75
N GLY A 323 -29.15 -10.97 18.48
CA GLY A 323 -29.15 -11.99 17.42
C GLY A 323 -27.74 -12.31 16.91
N LEU A 324 -27.24 -13.52 17.20
CA LEU A 324 -26.11 -14.12 16.48
C LEU A 324 -26.63 -15.01 15.34
N GLU A 325 -25.85 -15.16 14.26
CA GLU A 325 -26.25 -15.98 13.12
C GLU A 325 -26.35 -17.49 13.48
N PRO A 326 -27.46 -18.18 13.16
CA PRO A 326 -27.59 -19.61 13.35
C PRO A 326 -26.82 -20.40 12.28
N VAL A 327 -26.04 -21.40 12.71
CA VAL A 327 -25.27 -22.27 11.81
C VAL A 327 -26.23 -23.15 10.99
N PRO A 328 -26.07 -23.26 9.65
CA PRO A 328 -26.91 -24.15 8.83
C PRO A 328 -26.73 -25.63 9.21
N GLY A 329 -27.82 -26.35 9.50
CA GLY A 329 -27.74 -27.80 9.71
C GLY A 329 -28.93 -28.54 10.33
N LEU A 330 -29.93 -27.87 10.93
CA LEU A 330 -31.10 -28.55 11.55
C LEU A 330 -32.45 -28.03 11.02
N PRO A 331 -33.48 -28.90 10.95
CA PRO A 331 -34.83 -28.54 10.48
C PRO A 331 -35.63 -27.77 11.55
N THR A 332 -36.55 -26.93 11.09
CA THR A 332 -37.27 -25.96 11.93
C THR A 332 -38.66 -26.43 12.36
N THR A 333 -39.17 -25.84 13.45
CA THR A 333 -40.57 -25.83 13.91
C THR A 333 -41.29 -27.15 14.21
N LEU A 334 -41.63 -27.35 15.48
CA LEU A 334 -42.92 -27.90 15.91
C LEU A 334 -43.81 -26.73 16.42
N PRO A 335 -45.15 -26.84 16.36
CA PRO A 335 -46.05 -25.75 16.74
C PRO A 335 -46.19 -25.56 18.27
N PRO A 336 -46.56 -24.35 18.75
CA PRO A 336 -46.79 -24.09 20.16
C PRO A 336 -48.12 -24.68 20.67
N PRO A 337 -48.17 -25.25 21.89
CA PRO A 337 -49.42 -25.61 22.56
C PRO A 337 -50.12 -24.38 23.16
N PRO A 338 -51.46 -24.44 23.38
CA PRO A 338 -52.22 -23.34 23.99
C PRO A 338 -51.97 -23.22 25.50
N ALA A 339 -52.24 -22.04 26.05
CA ALA A 339 -52.11 -21.74 27.48
C ALA A 339 -53.37 -22.09 28.29
N LEU A 340 -53.19 -22.41 29.58
CA LEU A 340 -53.89 -21.84 30.74
C LEU A 340 -53.27 -22.36 32.05
N GLU A 341 -53.48 -21.61 33.14
CA GLU A 341 -53.46 -21.96 34.59
C GLU A 341 -52.44 -23.01 35.09
N GLU A 342 -51.41 -22.71 35.90
CA GLU A 342 -51.30 -22.10 37.26
C GLU A 342 -50.67 -23.16 38.22
N GLU A 343 -50.18 -22.73 39.40
CA GLU A 343 -49.57 -23.53 40.49
C GLU A 343 -48.16 -24.17 40.34
N ALA A 344 -47.36 -23.90 41.40
CA ALA A 344 -46.18 -24.63 41.91
C ALA A 344 -44.79 -24.54 41.20
N PRO A 345 -43.67 -24.37 41.97
CA PRO A 345 -42.33 -24.17 41.42
C PRO A 345 -41.49 -25.46 41.28
N ALA A 346 -40.67 -25.53 40.22
CA ALA A 346 -39.66 -26.57 40.03
C ALA A 346 -38.38 -26.29 40.84
N ASN A 347 -38.17 -27.04 41.94
CA ASN A 347 -36.97 -26.94 42.77
C ASN A 347 -35.72 -27.47 42.04
N TYR A 348 -34.85 -26.57 41.57
CA TYR A 348 -33.65 -26.92 40.79
C TYR A 348 -32.52 -27.58 41.62
N PHE A 349 -32.55 -27.46 42.95
CA PHE A 349 -31.64 -28.16 43.88
C PHE A 349 -32.45 -29.08 44.79
N ASN A 350 -32.40 -30.39 44.52
CA ASN A 350 -33.05 -31.41 45.35
C ASN A 350 -32.41 -31.50 46.74
N LEU A 351 -33.12 -31.01 47.76
CA LEU A 351 -32.86 -31.24 49.18
C LEU A 351 -34.21 -31.40 49.90
N ASP A 352 -34.34 -32.43 50.73
CA ASP A 352 -35.60 -32.77 51.43
C ASP A 352 -35.88 -31.87 52.66
N PRO A 353 -37.15 -31.71 53.08
CA PRO A 353 -37.57 -30.65 53.99
C PRO A 353 -37.67 -31.06 55.48
N SER A 354 -37.68 -30.06 56.37
CA SER A 354 -38.19 -30.21 57.74
C SER A 354 -38.97 -28.98 58.24
N SER A 355 -40.27 -29.20 58.48
CA SER A 355 -41.15 -28.50 59.43
C SER A 355 -41.10 -26.97 59.61
N SER A 356 -42.17 -26.32 59.10
CA SER A 356 -43.00 -25.23 59.64
C SER A 356 -43.05 -25.09 61.20
N PRO A 357 -43.49 -23.96 61.81
CA PRO A 357 -44.55 -22.99 61.40
C PRO A 357 -44.10 -21.50 61.39
N ALA A 358 -44.73 -20.52 60.70
CA ALA A 358 -46.15 -20.18 60.42
C ALA A 358 -46.88 -19.40 61.55
N LEU A 359 -47.17 -18.11 61.31
CA LEU A 359 -48.33 -17.34 61.84
C LEU A 359 -48.49 -16.00 61.06
N MET A 360 -49.57 -15.25 61.30
CA MET A 360 -50.15 -14.28 60.33
C MET A 360 -50.22 -12.80 60.80
N ASN A 361 -50.54 -11.91 59.84
CA ASN A 361 -51.56 -10.84 59.88
C ASN A 361 -51.20 -9.31 59.92
N ILE A 362 -51.26 -8.67 58.74
CA ILE A 362 -51.98 -7.42 58.35
C ILE A 362 -52.06 -6.19 59.29
N SER A 363 -51.63 -4.98 58.81
CA SER A 363 -52.40 -3.69 58.82
C SER A 363 -51.64 -2.46 58.23
N LEU A 364 -52.39 -1.41 57.83
CA LEU A 364 -52.00 -0.05 57.36
C LEU A 364 -52.72 1.04 58.23
N PRO A 365 -52.57 2.40 58.09
CA PRO A 365 -51.60 3.29 57.40
C PRO A 365 -50.88 4.21 58.47
N PRO A 366 -50.85 5.57 58.52
CA PRO A 366 -50.78 6.70 57.55
C PRO A 366 -49.66 7.79 57.80
N PRO A 367 -49.47 8.80 56.91
CA PRO A 367 -48.56 9.97 57.07
C PRO A 367 -49.28 11.23 57.66
N PRO A 368 -48.63 12.33 58.16
CA PRO A 368 -47.77 13.27 57.37
C PRO A 368 -46.66 14.07 58.13
N GLY A 369 -45.92 14.96 57.44
CA GLY A 369 -45.15 16.06 58.07
C GLY A 369 -44.04 16.73 57.24
N LEU A 370 -44.05 18.08 57.12
CA LEU A 370 -42.97 18.95 56.61
C LEU A 370 -42.84 20.18 57.53
N PRO A 371 -41.66 20.82 57.62
CA PRO A 371 -41.51 22.16 57.01
C PRO A 371 -40.16 22.37 56.28
N ASN A 372 -39.88 23.60 55.83
CA ASN A 372 -38.89 23.93 54.77
C ASN A 372 -37.88 25.06 55.20
N PRO A 373 -37.24 25.93 54.37
CA PRO A 373 -35.80 26.30 54.51
C PRO A 373 -35.65 27.86 54.64
N PRO A 374 -34.62 28.59 54.10
CA PRO A 374 -33.25 28.27 53.69
C PRO A 374 -32.23 28.99 54.63
N PRO A 375 -31.51 30.12 54.38
CA PRO A 375 -31.31 30.98 53.19
C PRO A 375 -29.95 30.75 52.46
N SER A 376 -29.66 31.55 51.43
CA SER A 376 -28.33 31.68 50.76
C SER A 376 -27.71 33.07 51.01
N GLY A 377 -26.38 33.19 50.89
CA GLY A 377 -25.64 34.47 50.92
C GLY A 377 -24.66 34.59 49.74
N HIS A 378 -24.53 35.79 49.15
CA HIS A 378 -23.85 36.03 47.87
C HIS A 378 -23.22 37.44 47.87
N ILE A 379 -22.29 37.72 46.92
CA ILE A 379 -21.88 39.06 46.38
C ILE A 379 -20.59 39.73 46.95
N CYS A 380 -19.85 40.36 46.01
CA CYS A 380 -18.82 41.42 46.07
C CYS A 380 -17.32 41.12 46.36
N ASP A 381 -16.54 41.21 45.26
CA ASP A 381 -15.28 41.98 45.15
C ASP A 381 -15.56 43.48 45.46
N PRO A 382 -14.58 44.29 45.96
CA PRO A 382 -13.62 44.92 45.04
C PRO A 382 -12.17 45.09 45.59
N GLY A 383 -11.17 45.01 44.71
CA GLY A 383 -9.81 45.57 44.93
C GLY A 383 -9.75 47.11 44.76
N PRO A 384 -8.57 47.73 44.48
CA PRO A 384 -7.21 47.18 44.40
C PRO A 384 -6.20 47.92 45.31
N GLN A 385 -4.93 47.47 45.34
CA GLN A 385 -3.79 48.34 45.72
C GLN A 385 -2.46 47.88 45.13
N ASN A 386 -1.40 48.67 45.32
CA ASN A 386 -0.21 48.78 44.45
C ASN A 386 1.09 48.93 45.27
N GLN A 387 2.25 48.83 44.60
CA GLN A 387 3.62 48.95 45.11
C GLN A 387 4.11 47.68 45.86
N SER A 388 5.40 47.31 45.81
CA SER A 388 6.59 48.06 45.35
C SER A 388 7.46 47.29 44.36
#